data_AF-A0A2P6RNC8-F1
#
_entry.id   AF-A0A2P6RNC8-F1
#
_cell.length_a   1.000
_cell.length_b   1.000
_cell.length_c   1.000
_cell.angle_alpha   90.00
_cell.angle_beta   90.00
_cell.angle_gamma   90.00
#
_symmetry.space_group_name_H-M   'P 1'
#
loop_
_entity.id
_entity.type
_entity.pdbx_description
1 polymer ?
#
loop_
_entity_poly.entity_id
_entity_poly.type
_entity_poly.pdbx_seq_one_letter_code
_entity_poly.pdbx_strand_id
1 'polypeptide(L)'
;MDPVIPVQNWRKGSQWVVLTRKHAEVVVKDNTVFPMFQLYCKRKSLPEFWRDHPVPADNSKEHNCIPDEHYVQTLLAQEGLEGEITRRSLTHSSWDLSSTADRERRGWHPMTYKYSDATPMLIKSIKDVDNIYYETEYRREWCSSKEKPSPCFLFARKFTRPAALRLLNTVTFKIFVNVLAFARIFSNVFLSRSPVG
;
A
#
# COMPACT_ATOMS: atom_id res chain seq x y z
N MET A 1 -15.04 1.78 -30.56
CA MET A 1 -14.06 0.88 -29.90
C MET A 1 -14.35 0.95 -28.43
N ASP A 2 -14.52 -0.20 -27.80
CA ASP A 2 -14.68 -0.28 -26.34
C ASP A 2 -13.32 -0.11 -25.65
N PRO A 3 -13.28 0.45 -24.43
CA PRO A 3 -12.02 0.66 -23.72
C PRO A 3 -11.40 -0.67 -23.31
N VAL A 4 -10.08 -0.79 -23.46
CA VAL A 4 -9.29 -1.98 -23.04
C VAL A 4 -9.47 -2.28 -21.55
N ILE A 5 -9.60 -1.23 -20.73
CA ILE A 5 -9.95 -1.32 -19.32
C ILE A 5 -11.38 -0.83 -19.16
N PRO A 6 -12.36 -1.71 -18.98
CA PRO A 6 -13.74 -1.31 -18.74
C PRO A 6 -13.84 -0.52 -17.42
N VAL A 7 -14.72 0.49 -17.38
CA VAL A 7 -14.90 1.35 -16.19
C VAL A 7 -15.26 0.53 -14.95
N GLN A 8 -16.05 -0.53 -15.11
CA GLN A 8 -16.44 -1.44 -14.04
C GLN A 8 -15.30 -2.28 -13.47
N ASN A 9 -14.15 -2.38 -14.16
CA ASN A 9 -12.95 -3.06 -13.68
C ASN A 9 -11.94 -2.09 -13.05
N TRP A 10 -12.15 -0.78 -13.20
CA TRP A 10 -11.29 0.22 -12.58
C TRP A 10 -11.40 0.11 -11.05
N ARG A 11 -10.26 -0.09 -10.39
CA ARG A 11 -10.19 -0.21 -8.93
C ARG A 11 -9.15 0.73 -8.36
N LYS A 12 -9.44 1.23 -7.15
CA LYS A 12 -8.49 1.97 -6.31
C LYS A 12 -8.17 1.13 -5.08
N GLY A 13 -6.92 1.15 -4.65
CA GLY A 13 -6.50 0.51 -3.42
C GLY A 13 -5.25 1.14 -2.81
N SER A 14 -4.58 0.37 -1.96
CA SER A 14 -3.33 0.78 -1.33
C SER A 14 -2.17 0.74 -2.32
N GLN A 15 -1.29 1.73 -2.22
CA GLN A 15 0.03 1.74 -2.86
C GLN A 15 0.90 0.53 -2.49
N TRP A 16 0.71 -0.02 -1.28
CA TRP A 16 1.44 -1.18 -0.79
C TRP A 16 0.56 -2.42 -0.89
N VAL A 17 1.01 -3.39 -1.68
CA VAL A 17 0.36 -4.68 -1.90
C VAL A 17 1.26 -5.83 -1.47
N VAL A 18 0.65 -6.94 -1.07
CA VAL A 18 1.34 -8.21 -0.82
C VAL A 18 0.65 -9.25 -1.68
N LEU A 19 1.42 -9.91 -2.54
CA LEU A 19 0.91 -10.86 -3.51
C LEU A 19 1.40 -12.26 -3.17
N THR A 20 0.52 -13.25 -3.33
CA THR A 20 0.95 -14.65 -3.38
C THR A 20 1.63 -14.92 -4.72
N ARG A 21 2.39 -16.02 -4.83
CA ARG A 21 3.06 -16.41 -6.08
C ARG A 21 2.09 -16.44 -7.27
N LYS A 22 0.90 -17.03 -7.08
CA LYS A 22 -0.17 -17.09 -8.10
C LYS A 22 -0.53 -15.69 -8.64
N HIS A 23 -0.73 -14.71 -7.78
CA HIS A 23 -1.09 -13.35 -8.19
C HIS A 23 0.10 -12.57 -8.76
N ALA A 24 1.32 -12.82 -8.26
CA ALA A 24 2.52 -12.21 -8.81
C ALA A 24 2.79 -12.65 -10.25
N GLU A 25 2.52 -13.91 -10.58
CA GLU A 25 2.64 -14.41 -11.96
C GLU A 25 1.69 -13.70 -12.92
N VAL A 26 0.47 -13.34 -12.48
CA VAL A 26 -0.47 -12.53 -13.27
C VAL A 26 0.13 -11.16 -13.57
N VAL A 27 0.67 -10.47 -12.55
CA VAL A 27 1.30 -9.16 -12.71
C VAL A 27 2.50 -9.19 -13.67
N VAL A 28 3.33 -10.24 -13.60
CA VAL A 28 4.51 -10.38 -14.47
C VAL A 28 4.13 -10.70 -15.92
N LYS A 29 3.01 -11.40 -16.14
CA LYS A 29 2.52 -11.78 -17.48
C LYS A 29 1.68 -10.69 -18.16
N ASP A 30 1.33 -9.63 -17.45
CA ASP A 30 0.45 -8.60 -17.99
C ASP A 30 1.07 -7.87 -19.19
N ASN A 31 0.35 -7.89 -20.29
CA ASN A 31 0.62 -7.15 -21.51
C ASN A 31 -0.59 -6.33 -21.99
N THR A 32 -1.60 -6.16 -21.15
CA THR A 32 -2.86 -5.48 -21.48
C THR A 32 -3.11 -4.24 -20.63
N VAL A 33 -3.07 -4.35 -19.30
CA VAL A 33 -3.44 -3.26 -18.39
C VAL A 33 -2.28 -2.29 -18.20
N PHE A 34 -1.10 -2.78 -17.87
CA PHE A 34 0.09 -1.98 -17.63
C PHE A 34 0.46 -1.06 -18.82
N PRO A 35 0.44 -1.53 -20.08
CA PRO A 35 0.67 -0.65 -21.23
C PRO A 35 -0.36 0.49 -21.34
N MET A 36 -1.62 0.25 -20.98
CA MET A 36 -2.64 1.32 -20.95
C MET A 36 -2.33 2.36 -19.88
N PHE A 37 -1.87 1.93 -18.70
CA PHE A 37 -1.36 2.87 -17.69
C PHE A 37 -0.13 3.63 -18.22
N GLN A 38 0.83 2.97 -18.88
CA GLN A 38 1.98 3.69 -19.46
C GLN A 38 1.56 4.73 -20.52
N LEU A 39 0.55 4.43 -21.32
CA LEU A 39 0.08 5.30 -22.40
C LEU A 39 -0.76 6.48 -21.88
N TYR A 40 -1.67 6.23 -20.94
CA TYR A 40 -2.70 7.19 -20.52
C TYR A 40 -2.52 7.74 -19.10
N CYS A 41 -1.84 7.03 -18.20
CA CYS A 41 -1.58 7.46 -16.82
C CYS A 41 -0.40 8.43 -16.78
N LYS A 42 -0.59 9.63 -17.34
CA LYS A 42 0.40 10.71 -17.30
C LYS A 42 0.14 11.59 -16.08
N ARG A 43 1.20 11.88 -15.33
CA ARG A 43 1.11 12.75 -14.15
C ARG A 43 0.99 14.20 -14.62
N LYS A 44 0.00 14.95 -14.11
CA LYS A 44 0.04 16.42 -14.22
C LYS A 44 1.34 16.94 -13.63
N SER A 45 1.92 17.99 -14.21
CA SER A 45 2.86 18.80 -13.45
C SER A 45 2.13 19.32 -12.20
N LEU A 46 2.42 18.71 -11.05
CA LEU A 46 1.95 19.22 -9.77
C LEU A 46 2.62 20.58 -9.53
N PRO A 47 1.97 21.51 -8.80
CA PRO A 47 2.56 22.81 -8.55
C PRO A 47 3.90 22.80 -7.82
N GLU A 48 4.22 21.71 -7.13
CA GLU A 48 5.52 21.52 -6.48
C GLU A 48 6.66 21.16 -7.48
N PHE A 49 6.31 20.73 -8.71
CA PHE A 49 7.21 20.23 -9.76
C PHE A 49 7.09 21.02 -11.08
N TRP A 50 6.68 22.29 -11.03
CA TRP A 50 6.54 23.17 -12.22
C TRP A 50 7.81 23.32 -13.08
N ARG A 51 8.98 22.95 -12.56
CA ARG A 51 10.25 23.04 -13.29
C ARG A 51 10.39 22.00 -14.40
N ASP A 52 9.59 20.94 -14.37
CA ASP A 52 9.77 19.82 -15.29
C ASP A 52 8.86 19.91 -16.53
N HIS A 53 7.70 20.60 -16.47
CA HIS A 53 6.81 20.80 -17.61
C HIS A 53 6.01 22.11 -17.54
N PRO A 54 5.84 22.84 -18.67
CA PRO A 54 4.96 24.01 -18.74
C PRO A 54 3.53 23.64 -18.34
N VAL A 55 2.90 24.51 -17.55
CA VAL A 55 1.49 24.36 -17.15
C VAL A 55 0.61 24.62 -18.37
N PRO A 56 -0.22 23.66 -18.82
CA PRO A 56 -1.16 23.91 -19.91
C PRO A 56 -2.19 24.98 -19.50
N ALA A 57 -2.59 25.82 -20.45
CA ALA A 57 -3.59 26.87 -20.23
C ALA A 57 -4.99 26.33 -19.88
N ASP A 58 -5.27 25.07 -20.22
CA ASP A 58 -6.48 24.34 -19.83
C ASP A 58 -6.09 23.01 -19.18
N ASN A 59 -6.22 22.94 -17.85
CA ASN A 59 -5.97 21.75 -17.07
C ASN A 59 -7.27 21.02 -16.67
N SER A 60 -8.43 21.45 -17.16
CA SER A 60 -9.74 20.93 -16.72
C SER A 60 -9.97 19.47 -17.07
N LYS A 61 -9.29 18.97 -18.13
CA LYS A 61 -9.44 17.60 -18.66
C LYS A 61 -8.39 16.60 -18.20
N GLU A 62 -7.39 17.06 -17.48
CA GLU A 62 -6.29 16.19 -17.08
C GLU A 62 -6.53 15.72 -15.64
N HIS A 63 -6.59 14.41 -15.42
CA HIS A 63 -6.80 13.84 -14.10
C HIS A 63 -5.50 13.24 -13.58
N ASN A 64 -5.18 13.48 -12.32
CA ASN A 64 -4.03 12.82 -11.69
C ASN A 64 -4.28 11.32 -11.65
N CYS A 65 -3.53 10.59 -12.46
CA CYS A 65 -3.51 9.14 -12.39
C CYS A 65 -2.37 8.69 -11.46
N ILE A 66 -2.69 7.84 -10.49
CA ILE A 66 -1.78 7.32 -9.47
C ILE A 66 -1.62 5.82 -9.73
N PRO A 67 -0.71 5.42 -10.65
CA PRO A 67 -0.68 4.04 -11.16
C PRO A 67 -0.43 3.01 -10.06
N ASP A 68 0.36 3.37 -9.06
CA ASP A 68 0.69 2.56 -7.90
C ASP A 68 -0.50 2.29 -6.96
N GLU A 69 -1.55 3.11 -6.99
CA GLU A 69 -2.80 2.88 -6.23
C GLU A 69 -3.89 2.17 -7.05
N HIS A 70 -3.70 1.97 -8.35
CA HIS A 70 -4.76 1.52 -9.26
C HIS A 70 -4.41 0.29 -10.09
N TYR A 71 -3.16 0.17 -10.56
CA TYR A 71 -2.75 -0.82 -11.55
C TYR A 71 -3.04 -2.26 -11.11
N VAL A 72 -2.47 -2.68 -9.97
CA VAL A 72 -2.55 -4.08 -9.51
C VAL A 72 -4.00 -4.48 -9.22
N GLN A 73 -4.77 -3.59 -8.59
CA GLN A 73 -6.16 -3.84 -8.23
C GLN A 73 -7.03 -3.94 -9.49
N THR A 74 -6.78 -3.07 -10.48
CA THR A 74 -7.50 -3.08 -11.76
C THR A 74 -7.17 -4.33 -12.57
N LEU A 75 -5.90 -4.72 -12.63
CA LEU A 75 -5.47 -5.95 -13.30
C LEU A 75 -6.15 -7.18 -12.69
N LEU A 76 -6.14 -7.32 -11.36
CA LEU A 76 -6.77 -8.47 -10.71
C LEU A 76 -8.30 -8.49 -10.88
N ALA A 77 -8.96 -7.33 -10.93
CA ALA A 77 -10.39 -7.26 -11.25
C ALA A 77 -10.67 -7.67 -12.70
N GLN A 78 -9.83 -7.23 -13.65
CA GLN A 78 -9.95 -7.58 -15.06
C GLN A 78 -9.74 -9.07 -15.33
N GLU A 79 -8.85 -9.71 -14.56
CA GLU A 79 -8.62 -11.16 -14.60
C GLU A 79 -9.66 -11.98 -13.80
N GLY A 80 -10.68 -11.34 -13.23
CA GLY A 80 -11.72 -12.03 -12.44
C GLY A 80 -11.25 -12.55 -11.08
N LEU A 81 -10.11 -12.09 -10.58
CA LEU A 81 -9.49 -12.52 -9.32
C LEU A 81 -9.86 -11.64 -8.12
N GLU A 82 -10.83 -10.72 -8.28
CA GLU A 82 -11.28 -9.82 -7.21
C GLU A 82 -11.84 -10.58 -5.98
N GLY A 83 -12.37 -11.78 -6.17
CA GLY A 83 -12.83 -12.63 -5.06
C GLY A 83 -11.71 -13.26 -4.23
N GLU A 84 -10.47 -13.28 -4.75
CA GLU A 84 -9.32 -13.90 -4.07
C GLU A 84 -8.52 -12.89 -3.23
N ILE A 85 -8.82 -11.60 -3.36
CA ILE A 85 -8.09 -10.53 -2.67
C ILE A 85 -8.79 -10.13 -1.37
N THR A 86 -8.00 -9.84 -0.34
CA THR A 86 -8.50 -9.14 0.84
C THR A 86 -8.56 -7.64 0.53
N ARG A 87 -9.68 -6.98 0.85
CA ARG A 87 -9.91 -5.54 0.58
C ARG A 87 -9.12 -4.61 1.53
N ARG A 88 -7.90 -4.99 1.91
CA ARG A 88 -7.01 -4.23 2.81
C ARG A 88 -5.54 -4.56 2.54
N SER A 89 -4.65 -3.62 2.85
CA SER A 89 -3.21 -3.87 2.89
C SER A 89 -2.79 -4.43 4.25
N LEU A 90 -1.67 -5.16 4.29
CA LEU A 90 -0.98 -5.54 5.53
C LEU A 90 -0.16 -4.38 6.13
N THR A 91 -0.16 -3.21 5.49
CA THR A 91 0.55 -2.01 5.93
C THR A 91 -0.41 -0.99 6.55
N HIS A 92 -0.27 -0.76 7.85
CA HIS A 92 -0.98 0.31 8.55
C HIS A 92 -0.53 1.68 8.05
N SER A 93 -1.48 2.55 7.71
CA SER A 93 -1.24 3.95 7.37
C SER A 93 -2.24 4.81 8.15
N SER A 94 -1.75 5.76 8.94
CA SER A 94 -2.64 6.71 9.62
C SER A 94 -3.05 7.82 8.67
N TRP A 95 -4.35 8.01 8.52
CA TRP A 95 -4.96 9.08 7.73
C TRP A 95 -5.68 10.10 8.61
N ASP A 96 -5.37 10.14 9.91
CA ASP A 96 -6.06 10.99 10.88
C ASP A 96 -6.08 12.46 10.42
N LEU A 97 -7.29 12.93 10.13
CA LEU A 97 -7.59 14.24 9.56
C LEU A 97 -7.49 15.38 10.59
N SER A 98 -7.35 15.05 11.89
CA SER A 98 -7.38 16.01 12.99
C SER A 98 -6.03 16.69 13.27
N SER A 99 -4.90 16.09 12.86
CA SER A 99 -3.56 16.52 13.29
C SER A 99 -2.77 17.37 12.28
N THR A 100 -3.39 17.80 11.18
CA THR A 100 -2.72 18.61 10.14
C THR A 100 -3.21 20.07 10.18
N ALA A 101 -2.29 20.95 10.57
CA ALA A 101 -2.49 22.41 10.59
C ALA A 101 -2.60 23.02 9.17
N ASP A 102 -2.12 22.32 8.15
CA ASP A 102 -2.23 22.74 6.75
C ASP A 102 -3.50 22.20 6.11
N ARG A 103 -4.41 23.10 5.72
CA ARG A 103 -5.69 22.76 5.07
C ARG A 103 -5.50 22.18 3.66
N GLU A 104 -4.38 22.47 2.98
CA GLU A 104 -4.13 22.04 1.60
C GLU A 104 -3.57 20.62 1.46
N ARG A 105 -2.93 20.07 2.51
CA ARG A 105 -2.31 18.72 2.49
C ARG A 105 -3.23 17.62 3.03
N ARG A 106 -4.46 17.97 3.41
CA ARG A 106 -5.46 17.02 3.91
C ARG A 106 -5.83 16.03 2.80
N GLY A 107 -5.67 14.75 3.05
CA GLY A 107 -6.25 13.67 2.25
C GLY A 107 -5.38 13.09 1.12
N TRP A 108 -4.23 13.69 0.77
CA TRP A 108 -3.35 13.15 -0.29
C TRP A 108 -2.27 12.20 0.22
N HIS A 109 -1.85 12.40 1.47
CA HIS A 109 -0.77 11.60 2.07
C HIS A 109 -1.12 11.20 3.51
N PRO A 110 -0.72 9.99 3.93
CA PRO A 110 -0.88 9.58 5.31
C PRO A 110 0.03 10.40 6.23
N MET A 111 -0.37 10.51 7.49
CA MET A 111 0.40 11.13 8.56
C MET A 111 1.80 10.51 8.67
N THR A 112 2.79 11.35 8.94
CA THR A 112 4.15 10.91 9.26
C THR A 112 4.40 10.97 10.76
N TYR A 113 4.55 9.80 11.39
CA TYR A 113 4.93 9.66 12.80
C TYR A 113 6.33 10.24 13.05
N LYS A 114 6.39 11.16 14.01
CA LYS A 114 7.63 11.81 14.49
C LYS A 114 8.25 11.00 15.62
N TYR A 115 9.43 11.45 16.06
CA TYR A 115 10.16 10.81 17.15
C TYR A 115 9.29 10.65 18.41
N SER A 116 8.54 11.68 18.80
CA SER A 116 7.61 11.69 19.93
C SER A 116 6.56 10.59 19.84
N ASP A 117 6.04 10.35 18.64
CA ASP A 117 4.88 9.50 18.38
C ASP A 117 5.26 8.02 18.40
N ALA A 118 6.52 7.70 18.04
CA ALA A 118 7.11 6.36 18.02
C ALA A 118 7.29 5.75 19.44
N THR A 119 6.17 5.53 20.12
CA THR A 119 6.09 4.97 21.47
C THR A 119 5.72 3.49 21.45
N PRO A 120 6.04 2.71 22.50
CA PRO A 120 5.52 1.35 22.65
C PRO A 120 3.99 1.27 22.63
N MET A 121 3.31 2.32 23.13
CA MET A 121 1.84 2.41 23.12
C MET A 121 1.29 2.50 21.70
N LEU A 122 1.90 3.32 20.83
CA LEU A 122 1.54 3.38 19.41
C LEU A 122 1.70 2.02 18.73
N ILE A 123 2.82 1.33 18.97
CA ILE A 123 3.05 0.01 18.36
C ILE A 123 2.04 -1.02 18.88
N LYS A 124 1.69 -0.96 20.16
CA LYS A 124 0.65 -1.79 20.74
C LYS A 124 -0.71 -1.48 20.12
N SER A 125 -1.10 -0.20 19.99
CA SER A 125 -2.38 0.18 19.40
C SER A 125 -2.52 -0.28 17.95
N ILE A 126 -1.45 -0.24 17.15
CA ILE A 126 -1.45 -0.77 15.77
C ILE A 126 -1.60 -2.30 15.76
N LYS A 127 -0.95 -3.01 16.69
CA LYS A 127 -1.04 -4.47 16.80
C LYS A 127 -2.39 -4.97 17.31
N ASP A 128 -3.02 -4.19 18.17
CA ASP A 128 -4.31 -4.50 18.77
C ASP A 128 -5.49 -4.25 17.79
N VAL A 129 -5.23 -3.73 16.59
CA VAL A 129 -6.27 -3.62 15.54
C VAL A 129 -6.61 -5.00 15.00
N ASP A 130 -7.86 -5.42 15.24
CA ASP A 130 -8.42 -6.71 14.85
C ASP A 130 -9.57 -6.61 13.83
N ASN A 131 -10.00 -5.39 13.49
CA ASN A 131 -11.03 -5.14 12.49
C ASN A 131 -10.78 -3.85 11.70
N ILE A 132 -11.32 -3.79 10.49
CA ILE A 132 -11.33 -2.61 9.63
C ILE A 132 -12.77 -2.14 9.46
N TYR A 133 -13.00 -0.83 9.61
CA TYR A 133 -14.28 -0.20 9.34
C TYR A 133 -14.24 0.50 7.99
N TYR A 134 -15.12 0.10 7.08
CA TYR A 134 -15.30 0.69 5.75
C TYR A 134 -16.42 1.73 5.83
N GLU A 135 -16.05 3.00 6.00
CA GLU A 135 -17.00 4.11 6.21
C GLU A 135 -18.04 4.22 5.08
N THR A 136 -17.63 4.04 3.83
CA THR A 136 -18.50 4.12 2.65
C THR A 136 -19.54 3.01 2.58
N GLU A 137 -19.23 1.85 3.16
CA GLU A 137 -20.10 0.66 3.16
C GLU A 137 -20.82 0.48 4.50
N TYR A 138 -20.55 1.33 5.49
CA TYR A 138 -20.99 1.17 6.88
C TYR A 138 -20.75 -0.25 7.42
N ARG A 139 -19.64 -0.87 6.99
CA ARG A 139 -19.36 -2.29 7.22
C ARG A 139 -18.09 -2.46 8.02
N ARG A 140 -18.12 -3.38 8.99
CA ARG A 140 -16.95 -3.80 9.76
C ARG A 140 -16.50 -5.19 9.31
N GLU A 141 -15.21 -5.34 9.04
CA GLU A 141 -14.60 -6.61 8.66
C GLU A 141 -13.55 -7.01 9.68
N TRP A 142 -13.71 -8.19 10.26
CA TRP A 142 -12.76 -8.76 11.22
C TRP A 142 -11.58 -9.39 10.48
N CYS A 143 -10.36 -9.06 10.92
CA CYS A 143 -9.14 -9.57 10.31
C CYS A 143 -8.95 -11.04 10.66
N SER A 144 -9.15 -11.90 9.66
CA SER A 144 -8.97 -13.34 9.79
C SER A 144 -8.11 -13.90 8.65
N SER A 145 -7.49 -15.05 8.91
CA SER A 145 -6.76 -15.83 7.92
C SER A 145 -7.14 -17.29 8.11
N LYS A 146 -7.64 -17.93 7.05
CA LYS A 146 -8.19 -19.30 7.11
C LYS A 146 -9.18 -19.47 8.27
N GLU A 147 -10.11 -18.53 8.38
CA GLU A 147 -11.18 -18.49 9.40
C GLU A 147 -10.69 -18.31 10.85
N LYS A 148 -9.39 -18.11 11.06
CA LYS A 148 -8.82 -17.84 12.39
C LYS A 148 -8.52 -16.34 12.57
N PRO A 149 -8.75 -15.77 13.77
CA PRO A 149 -8.34 -14.41 14.06
C PRO A 149 -6.86 -14.19 13.76
N SER A 150 -6.54 -13.08 13.10
CA SER A 150 -5.17 -12.73 12.70
C SER A 150 -4.95 -11.22 12.77
N PRO A 151 -3.71 -10.75 13.00
CA PRO A 151 -3.43 -9.31 13.00
C PRO A 151 -3.83 -8.65 11.68
N CYS A 152 -4.44 -7.46 11.75
CA CYS A 152 -4.73 -6.70 10.54
C CYS A 152 -3.45 -6.22 9.84
N PHE A 153 -2.42 -5.84 10.60
CA PHE A 153 -1.22 -5.21 10.05
C PHE A 153 0.05 -5.93 10.48
N LEU A 154 0.95 -6.12 9.52
CA LEU A 154 2.31 -6.63 9.74
C LEU A 154 3.35 -5.50 9.59
N PHE A 155 3.02 -4.48 8.81
CA PHE A 155 3.87 -3.33 8.52
C PHE A 155 3.14 -2.04 8.92
N ALA A 156 3.89 -0.95 9.08
CA ALA A 156 3.32 0.37 9.33
C ALA A 156 4.14 1.46 8.62
N ARG A 157 3.45 2.51 8.18
CA ARG A 157 4.01 3.75 7.60
C ARG A 157 3.22 4.96 8.12
N LYS A 158 3.73 6.19 8.01
CA LYS A 158 5.05 6.64 7.56
C LYS A 158 5.83 7.12 8.78
N PHE A 159 7.08 6.72 8.94
CA PHE A 159 7.91 7.13 10.09
C PHE A 159 9.03 8.04 9.62
N THR A 160 9.35 9.09 10.37
CA THR A 160 10.60 9.84 10.15
C THR A 160 11.80 8.96 10.50
N ARG A 161 12.99 9.29 9.98
CA ARG A 161 14.23 8.57 10.32
C ARG A 161 14.46 8.49 11.84
N PRO A 162 14.33 9.58 12.64
CA PRO A 162 14.44 9.49 14.10
C PRO A 162 13.38 8.58 14.73
N ALA A 163 12.14 8.61 14.25
CA ALA A 163 11.07 7.74 14.74
C ALA A 163 11.37 6.26 14.48
N ALA A 164 11.82 5.93 13.27
CA ALA A 164 12.22 4.57 12.90
C ALA A 164 13.39 4.07 13.76
N LEU A 165 14.41 4.90 13.98
CA LEU A 165 15.54 4.56 14.86
C LEU A 165 15.10 4.35 16.32
N ARG A 166 14.20 5.18 16.84
CA ARG A 166 13.61 5.00 18.17
C ARG A 166 12.93 3.64 18.28
N LEU A 167 12.12 3.27 17.28
CA LEU A 167 11.47 1.96 17.25
C LEU A 167 12.47 0.83 17.19
N LEU A 168 13.47 0.90 16.30
CA LEU A 168 14.51 -0.14 16.19
C LEU A 168 15.24 -0.35 17.53
N ASN A 169 15.65 0.72 18.20
CA ASN A 169 16.33 0.65 19.50
C ASN A 169 15.42 0.13 20.63
N THR A 170 14.13 0.41 20.56
CA THR A 170 13.14 -0.08 21.54
C THR A 170 12.78 -1.54 21.27
N VAL A 171 12.80 -1.95 19.99
CA VAL A 171 12.40 -3.28 19.52
C VAL A 171 13.57 -4.27 19.59
N THR A 172 14.83 -3.85 19.46
CA THR A 172 16.01 -4.73 19.69
C THR A 172 16.00 -5.37 21.08
N PHE A 173 15.44 -4.70 22.09
CA PHE A 173 15.25 -5.28 23.43
C PHE A 173 14.20 -6.41 23.49
N LYS A 174 13.26 -6.48 22.54
CA LYS A 174 12.22 -7.53 22.46
C LYS A 174 12.47 -8.57 21.36
N ILE A 175 13.25 -8.22 20.33
CA ILE A 175 13.63 -9.12 19.22
C ILE A 175 14.58 -10.22 19.71
N PHE A 176 15.50 -9.95 20.64
CA PHE A 176 16.37 -11.00 21.22
C PHE A 176 15.59 -12.16 21.88
N VAL A 177 14.35 -11.96 22.29
CA VAL A 177 13.48 -13.02 22.85
C VAL A 177 12.75 -13.82 21.76
N ASN A 178 12.58 -13.28 20.55
CA ASN A 178 11.76 -13.89 19.47
C ASN A 178 12.50 -14.16 18.14
N VAL A 179 13.78 -13.81 17.99
CA VAL A 179 14.56 -14.06 16.75
C VAL A 179 14.68 -15.54 16.43
N LEU A 180 14.61 -16.44 17.42
CA LEU A 180 14.60 -17.88 17.14
C LEU A 180 13.41 -18.34 16.28
N ALA A 181 12.31 -17.59 16.23
CA ALA A 181 11.14 -17.94 15.42
C ALA A 181 11.16 -17.34 14.01
N PHE A 182 11.76 -16.17 13.81
CA PHE A 182 11.65 -15.42 12.54
C PHE A 182 12.67 -15.83 11.48
N ALA A 183 13.84 -16.35 11.88
CA ALA A 183 14.89 -16.77 10.95
C ALA A 183 14.50 -17.98 10.08
N ARG A 184 13.50 -18.78 10.47
CA ARG A 184 13.09 -19.98 9.71
C ARG A 184 12.25 -19.69 8.46
N ILE A 185 11.71 -18.48 8.31
CA ILE A 185 10.81 -18.15 7.19
C ILE A 185 11.58 -17.55 6.00
N PHE A 186 12.67 -16.82 6.25
CA PHE A 186 13.38 -16.10 5.18
C PHE A 186 14.56 -16.86 4.54
N SER A 187 15.06 -17.94 5.16
CA SER A 187 16.15 -18.73 4.57
C SER A 187 15.77 -19.55 3.33
N ASN A 188 14.49 -19.72 3.03
CA ASN A 188 14.03 -20.51 1.87
C ASN A 188 13.66 -19.68 0.62
N VAL A 189 13.85 -18.35 0.63
CA VAL A 189 13.43 -17.49 -0.50
C VAL A 189 14.61 -16.92 -1.30
N PHE A 190 15.85 -17.05 -0.84
CA PHE A 190 17.00 -16.35 -1.47
C PHE A 190 18.21 -17.21 -1.86
N LEU A 191 18.06 -18.52 -2.04
CA LEU A 191 19.11 -19.37 -2.59
C LEU A 191 18.58 -20.26 -3.73
N SER A 192 18.35 -19.65 -4.88
CA SER A 192 18.58 -20.32 -6.16
C SER A 192 19.39 -19.39 -7.06
N ARG A 193 20.71 -19.62 -7.09
CA ARG A 193 21.60 -19.12 -8.13
C ARG A 193 21.11 -19.65 -9.48
N SER A 194 20.82 -18.77 -10.43
CA SER A 194 20.77 -19.13 -11.85
C SER A 194 22.20 -19.28 -12.38
N PRO A 195 22.54 -20.36 -13.11
CA PRO A 195 23.75 -20.42 -13.91
C PRO A 195 23.57 -19.58 -15.18
N VAL A 196 24.56 -18.76 -15.46
CA VAL A 196 24.73 -17.98 -16.69
C VAL A 196 24.99 -18.94 -17.85
N GLY A 197 24.27 -18.77 -18.94
CA GLY A 197 24.63 -19.26 -20.28
C GLY A 197 25.05 -18.07 -21.14
#